data_AF-A0A7V6ZQB2-F1
#
_entry.id   AF-A0A7V6ZQB2-F1
#
_cell.length_a   1.000
_cell.length_b   1.000
_cell.length_c   1.000
_cell.angle_alpha   90.00
_cell.angle_beta   90.00
_cell.angle_gamma   90.00
#
_symmetry.space_group_name_H-M   'P 1'
#
loop_
_entity.id
_entity.type
_entity.pdbx_description
1 polymer ?
#
loop_
_entity_poly.entity_id
_entity_poly.type
_entity_poly.pdbx_seq_one_letter_code
_entity_poly.pdbx_strand_id
1 'polypeptide(L)'
;MKKRIITAVVLAAVLLPLVIIDHHKHPLAGYLFLGVGILFSIIASFEMISLFYKKYPTIGALRYIIPFMSGSLVYTIYLATTHGLNIGDPIDASIVYHVLTMGLFILYVVIALGFSIFKNHSTAADMMGSVLTLTYCGLVMGFVINIRFLEPFDASELLYFRGGRSFAYLYTIVAATDSFAFFIGSRFGRHKLCPEISPKKTVEGAVAGLIAGSLFGVAASFLFKIARPTGTSETVVI
;
A
#
# COMPACT_ATOMS: atom_id res chain seq x y z
N MET A 1 -9.68 -20.80 8.65
CA MET A 1 -9.44 -20.46 7.23
C MET A 1 -10.65 -19.83 6.54
N LYS A 2 -11.87 -20.35 6.71
CA LYS A 2 -13.11 -19.79 6.11
C LYS A 2 -13.26 -18.26 6.24
N LYS A 3 -13.09 -17.69 7.44
CA LYS A 3 -13.17 -16.22 7.66
C LYS A 3 -12.18 -15.41 6.82
N ARG A 4 -10.95 -15.89 6.62
CA ARG A 4 -9.90 -15.20 5.84
C ARG A 4 -10.18 -15.20 4.35
N ILE A 5 -10.72 -16.32 3.84
CA ILE A 5 -11.11 -16.45 2.42
C ILE A 5 -12.29 -15.52 2.13
N ILE A 6 -13.28 -15.49 3.02
CA ILE A 6 -14.45 -14.61 2.88
C ILE A 6 -14.02 -13.14 2.88
N THR A 7 -13.16 -12.71 3.81
CA THR A 7 -12.66 -11.33 3.82
C THR A 7 -11.89 -11.00 2.55
N ALA A 8 -11.05 -11.91 2.04
CA ALA A 8 -10.30 -11.68 0.80
C ALA A 8 -11.23 -11.55 -0.42
N VAL A 9 -12.25 -12.41 -0.53
CA VAL A 9 -13.22 -12.36 -1.62
C VAL A 9 -14.04 -11.07 -1.58
N VAL A 10 -14.50 -10.64 -0.39
CA VAL A 10 -15.23 -9.38 -0.23
C VAL A 10 -14.35 -8.19 -0.61
N LEU A 11 -13.09 -8.18 -0.15
CA LEU A 11 -12.16 -7.09 -0.43
C LEU A 11 -11.83 -7.01 -1.93
N ALA A 12 -11.65 -8.16 -2.59
CA ALA A 12 -11.48 -8.24 -4.03
C ALA A 12 -12.74 -7.77 -4.78
N ALA A 13 -13.94 -8.17 -4.33
CA ALA A 13 -15.20 -7.76 -4.95
C ALA A 13 -15.44 -6.24 -4.86
N VAL A 14 -14.95 -5.57 -3.81
CA VAL A 14 -15.04 -4.12 -3.66
C VAL A 14 -13.94 -3.40 -4.45
N LEU A 15 -12.69 -3.86 -4.35
CA LEU A 15 -11.55 -3.16 -4.96
C LEU A 15 -11.45 -3.39 -6.47
N LEU A 16 -11.72 -4.59 -6.99
CA LEU A 16 -11.53 -4.90 -8.41
C LEU A 16 -12.37 -4.02 -9.35
N PRO A 17 -13.70 -3.84 -9.14
CA PRO A 17 -14.50 -2.95 -9.98
C PRO A 17 -13.99 -1.52 -9.92
N LEU A 18 -13.63 -1.05 -8.72
CA LEU A 18 -13.09 0.27 -8.53
C LEU A 18 -11.79 0.43 -9.30
N VAL A 19 -10.86 -0.53 -9.25
CA VAL A 19 -9.55 -0.46 -9.93
C VAL A 19 -9.69 -0.51 -11.46
N ILE A 20 -10.64 -1.29 -11.98
CA ILE A 20 -10.87 -1.42 -13.43
C ILE A 20 -11.48 -0.15 -14.01
N ILE A 21 -12.39 0.50 -13.27
CA ILE A 21 -13.01 1.74 -13.72
C ILE A 21 -11.99 2.87 -13.71
N ASP A 22 -11.74 3.43 -14.88
CA ASP A 22 -10.84 4.54 -15.07
C ASP A 22 -11.31 5.80 -14.36
N HIS A 23 -10.44 6.37 -13.52
CA HIS A 23 -10.79 7.50 -12.66
C HIS A 23 -10.97 8.81 -13.43
N HIS A 24 -10.36 8.97 -14.61
CA HIS A 24 -10.58 10.16 -15.45
C HIS A 24 -11.94 10.15 -16.14
N LYS A 25 -12.43 8.98 -16.58
CA LYS A 25 -13.76 8.85 -17.19
C LYS A 25 -14.88 8.91 -16.15
N HIS A 26 -14.64 8.36 -14.97
CA HIS A 26 -15.60 8.35 -13.87
C HIS A 26 -14.91 8.85 -12.59
N PRO A 27 -14.89 10.17 -12.34
CA PRO A 27 -14.23 10.74 -11.15
C PRO A 27 -14.80 10.19 -9.84
N LEU A 28 -16.09 9.83 -9.84
CA LEU A 28 -16.75 9.14 -8.72
C LEU A 28 -16.03 7.84 -8.33
N ALA A 29 -15.53 7.04 -9.28
CA ALA A 29 -14.81 5.80 -8.97
C ALA A 29 -13.46 6.07 -8.30
N GLY A 30 -12.80 7.18 -8.66
CA GLY A 30 -11.59 7.66 -8.00
C GLY A 30 -11.87 8.05 -6.55
N TYR A 31 -12.85 8.92 -6.30
CA TYR A 31 -13.21 9.33 -4.95
C TYR A 31 -13.70 8.18 -4.07
N LEU A 32 -14.46 7.23 -4.62
CA LEU A 32 -14.89 6.04 -3.89
C LEU A 32 -13.70 5.16 -3.50
N PHE A 33 -12.72 4.98 -4.38
CA PHE A 33 -11.51 4.22 -4.06
C PHE A 33 -10.66 4.91 -3.00
N LEU A 34 -10.52 6.24 -3.08
CA LEU A 34 -9.84 7.02 -2.04
C LEU A 34 -10.57 6.87 -0.69
N GLY A 35 -11.90 6.99 -0.68
CA GLY A 35 -12.71 6.80 0.53
C GLY A 35 -12.55 5.42 1.14
N VAL A 36 -12.60 4.36 0.33
CA VAL A 36 -12.34 2.98 0.78
C VAL A 36 -10.91 2.82 1.29
N GLY A 37 -9.93 3.43 0.63
CA GLY A 37 -8.53 3.42 1.05
C GLY A 37 -8.29 4.11 2.41
N ILE A 38 -8.91 5.28 2.62
CA ILE A 38 -8.88 6.00 3.89
C ILE A 38 -9.52 5.16 4.99
N LEU A 39 -10.70 4.56 4.72
CA LEU A 39 -11.36 3.66 5.68
C LEU A 39 -10.48 2.45 6.02
N PHE A 40 -9.82 1.83 5.04
CA PHE A 40 -8.89 0.74 5.31
C PHE A 40 -7.69 1.17 6.13
N SER A 41 -7.12 2.34 5.86
CA SER A 41 -6.03 2.89 6.66
C SER A 41 -6.47 3.13 8.11
N ILE A 42 -7.64 3.72 8.32
CA ILE A 42 -8.23 3.94 9.66
C ILE A 42 -8.45 2.59 10.38
N ILE A 43 -9.11 1.63 9.74
CA ILE A 43 -9.40 0.31 10.35
C ILE A 43 -8.10 -0.45 10.65
N ALA A 44 -7.16 -0.49 9.71
CA ALA A 44 -5.87 -1.17 9.89
C ALA A 44 -5.07 -0.51 11.02
N SER A 45 -5.04 0.82 11.06
CA SER A 45 -4.40 1.58 12.12
C SER A 45 -5.04 1.30 13.49
N PHE A 46 -6.37 1.23 13.55
CA PHE A 46 -7.10 0.90 14.77
C PHE A 46 -6.78 -0.50 15.28
N GLU A 47 -6.75 -1.50 14.40
CA GLU A 47 -6.39 -2.88 14.77
C GLU A 47 -4.93 -2.98 15.22
N MET A 48 -4.01 -2.32 14.49
CA MET A 48 -2.59 -2.33 14.79
C MET A 48 -2.29 -1.67 16.13
N ILE A 49 -2.85 -0.49 16.39
CA ILE A 49 -2.64 0.19 17.66
C ILE A 49 -3.33 -0.54 18.83
N SER A 50 -4.48 -1.16 18.58
CA SER A 50 -5.17 -1.99 19.58
C SER A 50 -4.34 -3.21 19.99
N LEU A 51 -3.52 -3.75 19.08
CA LEU A 51 -2.62 -4.87 19.38
C LEU A 51 -1.51 -4.45 20.36
N PHE A 52 -0.92 -3.26 20.18
CA PHE A 52 0.07 -2.73 21.12
C PHE A 52 -0.54 -2.39 22.48
N TYR A 53 -1.77 -1.89 22.52
CA TYR A 53 -2.42 -1.46 23.77
C TYR A 53 -3.03 -2.57 24.63
N LYS A 54 -3.18 -3.81 24.14
CA LYS A 54 -3.64 -4.92 24.98
C LYS A 54 -2.75 -5.19 26.21
N LYS A 55 -1.52 -4.67 26.23
CA LYS A 55 -0.55 -4.85 27.32
C LYS A 55 -0.56 -3.71 28.36
N TYR A 56 -0.96 -2.48 28.00
CA TYR A 56 -1.01 -1.32 28.91
C TYR A 56 -2.20 -0.39 28.58
N PRO A 57 -3.23 -0.29 29.44
CA PRO A 57 -4.48 0.45 29.18
C PRO A 57 -4.37 1.98 29.29
N THR A 58 -3.17 2.53 29.50
CA THR A 58 -2.97 3.95 29.81
C THR A 58 -3.26 4.90 28.65
N ILE A 59 -3.39 4.46 27.39
CA ILE A 59 -3.46 5.35 26.22
C ILE A 59 -4.73 5.16 25.36
N GLY A 60 -5.89 4.98 26.01
CA GLY A 60 -7.18 4.79 25.32
C GLY A 60 -7.57 5.89 24.32
N ALA A 61 -7.09 7.13 24.49
CA ALA A 61 -7.37 8.23 23.56
C ALA A 61 -6.60 8.11 22.23
N LEU A 62 -5.30 7.76 22.25
CA LEU A 62 -4.50 7.61 21.03
C LEU A 62 -5.02 6.48 20.14
N ARG A 63 -5.67 5.47 20.72
CA ARG A 63 -6.36 4.42 19.98
C ARG A 63 -7.37 4.96 18.96
N TYR A 64 -8.01 6.10 19.24
CA TYR A 64 -8.98 6.73 18.34
C TYR A 64 -8.38 7.88 17.53
N ILE A 65 -7.38 8.58 18.09
CA ILE A 65 -6.72 9.71 17.44
C ILE A 65 -5.81 9.24 16.29
N ILE A 66 -4.98 8.22 16.51
CA ILE A 66 -4.01 7.73 15.52
C ILE A 66 -4.68 7.21 14.23
N PRO A 67 -5.79 6.44 14.28
CA PRO A 67 -6.50 6.04 13.07
C PRO A 67 -6.96 7.23 12.23
N PHE A 68 -7.49 8.29 12.86
CA PHE A 68 -7.93 9.47 12.13
C PHE A 68 -6.74 10.21 11.49
N MET A 69 -5.62 10.33 12.21
CA MET A 69 -4.36 10.88 11.67
C MET A 69 -3.83 10.05 10.50
N SER A 70 -3.94 8.73 10.58
CA SER A 70 -3.57 7.81 9.50
C SER A 70 -4.43 8.07 8.25
N GLY A 71 -5.75 8.21 8.43
CA GLY A 71 -6.67 8.53 7.34
C GLY A 71 -6.41 9.91 6.70
N SER A 72 -6.12 10.94 7.51
CA SER A 72 -5.78 12.27 7.00
C SER A 72 -4.45 12.27 6.23
N LEU A 73 -3.45 11.48 6.65
CA LEU A 73 -2.20 11.31 5.90
C LEU A 73 -2.45 10.71 4.51
N VAL A 74 -3.33 9.70 4.40
CA VAL A 74 -3.68 9.13 3.09
C VAL A 74 -4.28 10.20 2.17
N TYR A 75 -5.14 11.06 2.71
CA TYR A 75 -5.74 12.16 1.96
C TYR A 75 -4.71 13.24 1.55
N THR A 76 -3.77 13.60 2.42
CA THR A 76 -2.74 14.60 2.07
C THR A 76 -1.76 14.06 1.04
N ILE A 77 -1.45 12.76 1.07
CA ILE A 77 -0.66 12.08 0.03
C ILE A 77 -1.42 12.09 -1.30
N TYR A 78 -2.75 11.93 -1.29
CA TYR A 78 -3.57 12.08 -2.50
C TYR A 78 -3.43 13.48 -3.09
N LEU A 79 -3.57 14.53 -2.27
CA LEU A 79 -3.37 15.91 -2.74
C LEU A 79 -1.96 16.14 -3.28
N ALA A 80 -0.94 15.60 -2.62
CA ALA A 80 0.44 15.67 -3.10
C ALA A 80 0.63 14.94 -4.44
N THR A 81 -0.07 13.82 -4.64
CA THR A 81 0.02 13.02 -5.88
C THR A 81 -0.71 13.71 -7.04
N THR A 82 -1.90 14.27 -6.83
CA THR A 82 -2.71 14.86 -7.91
C THR A 82 -2.36 16.31 -8.22
N HIS A 83 -1.96 17.10 -7.22
CA HIS A 83 -1.66 18.52 -7.38
C HIS A 83 -0.16 18.85 -7.28
N GLY A 84 0.66 17.94 -6.75
CA GLY A 84 2.09 18.19 -6.59
C GLY A 84 2.94 17.86 -7.83
N LEU A 85 2.37 17.22 -8.86
CA LEU A 85 3.07 16.76 -10.07
C LEU A 85 2.76 17.60 -11.33
N ASN A 86 2.09 18.75 -11.20
CA ASN A 86 1.69 19.55 -12.35
C ASN A 86 2.87 20.32 -12.98
N ILE A 87 3.58 19.68 -13.93
CA ILE A 87 4.81 20.20 -14.58
C ILE A 87 4.55 21.47 -15.44
N GLY A 88 3.28 21.78 -15.76
CA GLY A 88 2.91 22.90 -16.62
C GLY A 88 3.18 24.30 -16.02
N ASP A 89 3.18 24.40 -14.69
CA ASP A 89 3.50 25.64 -13.98
C ASP A 89 4.32 25.30 -12.72
N PRO A 90 5.64 25.57 -12.68
CA PRO A 90 6.50 25.29 -11.52
C PRO A 90 6.07 25.98 -10.21
N ILE A 91 5.22 27.00 -10.32
CA ILE A 91 4.63 27.73 -9.19
C ILE A 91 3.40 26.96 -8.64
N ASP A 92 2.67 26.24 -9.49
CA ASP A 92 1.51 25.40 -9.15
C ASP A 92 1.86 23.92 -8.95
N ALA A 93 3.03 23.46 -9.41
CA ALA A 93 3.67 22.20 -9.04
C ALA A 93 4.04 22.23 -7.56
N SER A 94 3.01 22.19 -6.72
CA SER A 94 3.09 22.80 -5.41
C SER A 94 3.85 21.87 -4.47
N ILE A 95 5.15 22.12 -4.34
CA ILE A 95 6.02 21.63 -3.24
C ILE A 95 5.28 21.75 -1.90
N VAL A 96 4.37 22.72 -1.77
CA VAL A 96 3.45 22.91 -0.66
C VAL A 96 2.74 21.63 -0.22
N TYR A 97 2.18 20.80 -1.12
CA TYR A 97 1.45 19.59 -0.68
C TYR A 97 2.38 18.48 -0.20
N HIS A 98 3.58 18.39 -0.78
CA HIS A 98 4.63 17.48 -0.31
C HIS A 98 5.15 17.92 1.07
N VAL A 99 5.45 19.22 1.22
CA VAL A 99 5.85 19.83 2.50
C VAL A 99 4.75 19.74 3.54
N LEU A 100 3.47 19.91 3.15
CA LEU A 100 2.32 19.74 4.03
C LEU A 100 2.23 18.30 4.52
N THR A 101 2.39 17.32 3.63
CA THR A 101 2.37 15.89 4.01
C THR A 101 3.52 15.57 4.96
N MET A 102 4.73 16.02 4.66
CA MET A 102 5.90 15.85 5.54
C MET A 102 5.70 16.56 6.89
N GLY A 103 5.22 17.80 6.87
CA GLY A 103 4.95 18.60 8.06
C GLY A 103 3.87 17.98 8.94
N LEU A 104 2.77 17.51 8.35
CA LEU A 104 1.71 16.81 9.07
C LEU A 104 2.22 15.49 9.64
N PHE A 105 3.00 14.71 8.88
CA PHE A 105 3.58 13.47 9.40
C PHE A 105 4.48 13.72 10.62
N ILE A 106 5.38 14.71 10.53
CA ILE A 106 6.26 15.09 11.65
C ILE A 106 5.42 15.58 12.83
N LEU A 107 4.45 16.47 12.60
CA LEU A 107 3.54 16.96 13.62
C LEU A 107 2.79 15.80 14.30
N TYR A 108 2.34 14.82 13.53
CA TYR A 108 1.61 13.66 14.01
C TYR A 108 2.48 12.75 14.87
N VAL A 109 3.74 12.54 14.48
CA VAL A 109 4.73 11.84 15.31
C VAL A 109 4.97 12.62 16.61
N VAL A 110 5.15 13.94 16.55
CA VAL A 110 5.36 14.78 17.75
C VAL A 110 4.15 14.73 18.67
N ILE A 111 2.92 14.80 18.16
CA ILE A 111 1.68 14.68 18.96
C ILE A 111 1.60 13.30 19.62
N ALA A 112 1.84 12.23 18.86
CA ALA A 112 1.77 10.86 19.38
C ALA A 112 2.82 10.60 20.47
N LEU A 113 4.06 11.06 20.26
CA LEU A 113 5.13 10.94 21.23
C LEU A 113 4.88 11.85 22.45
N GLY A 114 4.51 13.11 22.23
CA GLY A 114 4.21 14.05 23.31
C GLY A 114 3.10 13.54 24.23
N PHE A 115 1.98 13.09 23.65
CA PHE A 115 0.89 12.51 24.44
C PHE A 115 1.31 11.26 25.21
N SER A 116 2.22 10.46 24.66
CA SER A 116 2.77 9.28 25.34
C SER A 116 3.71 9.66 26.48
N ILE A 117 4.62 10.62 26.27
CA ILE A 117 5.63 11.07 27.25
C ILE A 117 4.96 11.69 28.49
N PHE A 118 3.94 12.53 28.31
CA PHE A 118 3.28 13.21 29.44
C PHE A 118 2.34 12.30 30.23
N LYS A 119 2.20 11.03 29.86
CA LYS A 119 1.29 10.10 30.52
C LYS A 119 2.04 9.13 31.42
N ASN A 120 1.69 9.14 32.71
CA ASN A 120 2.27 8.24 33.70
C ASN A 120 2.15 6.77 33.23
N HIS A 121 3.26 6.03 33.30
CA HIS A 121 3.41 4.63 32.88
C HIS A 121 3.43 4.34 31.36
N SER A 122 3.65 5.35 30.50
CA SER A 122 3.94 5.06 29.09
C SER A 122 5.30 4.38 28.93
N THR A 123 5.36 3.30 28.16
CA THR A 123 6.61 2.59 27.85
C THR A 123 7.16 3.00 26.48
N ALA A 124 8.46 2.81 26.26
CA ALA A 124 9.07 3.00 24.94
C ALA A 124 8.40 2.14 23.85
N ALA A 125 7.86 0.97 24.22
CA ALA A 125 7.13 0.12 23.30
C ALA A 125 5.81 0.75 22.81
N ASP A 126 5.12 1.50 23.66
CA ASP A 126 3.87 2.19 23.28
C ASP A 126 4.14 3.36 22.32
N MET A 127 5.23 4.08 22.58
CA MET A 127 5.72 5.15 21.70
C MET A 127 6.10 4.59 20.33
N MET A 128 6.88 3.51 20.30
CA MET A 128 7.23 2.82 19.05
C MET A 128 6.00 2.28 18.33
N GLY A 129 5.03 1.71 19.04
CA GLY A 129 3.77 1.23 18.46
C GLY A 129 3.00 2.35 17.75
N SER A 130 2.97 3.54 18.35
CA SER A 130 2.30 4.73 17.77
C SER A 130 3.00 5.21 16.50
N VAL A 131 4.33 5.37 16.54
CA VAL A 131 5.13 5.80 15.39
C VAL A 131 5.08 4.76 14.25
N LEU A 132 5.21 3.47 14.59
CA LEU A 132 5.12 2.38 13.63
C LEU A 132 3.75 2.34 12.96
N THR A 133 2.67 2.54 13.74
CA THR A 133 1.32 2.56 13.20
C THR A 133 1.13 3.73 12.22
N LEU A 134 1.56 4.95 12.56
CA LEU A 134 1.49 6.10 11.66
C LEU A 134 2.32 5.91 10.39
N THR A 135 3.52 5.34 10.53
CA THR A 135 4.42 5.11 9.40
C THR A 135 3.87 4.04 8.46
N TYR A 136 3.42 2.91 9.01
CA TYR A 136 2.99 1.75 8.23
C TYR A 136 1.56 1.89 7.70
N CYS A 137 0.60 2.21 8.58
CA CYS A 137 -0.81 2.32 8.19
C CYS A 137 -1.17 3.68 7.59
N GLY A 138 -0.43 4.75 7.91
CA GLY A 138 -0.65 6.08 7.36
C GLY A 138 0.17 6.30 6.09
N LEU A 139 1.49 6.40 6.24
CA LEU A 139 2.41 6.73 5.15
C LEU A 139 2.49 5.64 4.07
N VAL A 140 2.91 4.43 4.44
CA VAL A 140 3.14 3.34 3.47
C VAL A 140 1.84 2.95 2.78
N MET A 141 0.76 2.76 3.54
CA MET A 141 -0.57 2.49 2.96
C MET A 141 -1.04 3.65 2.06
N GLY A 142 -0.79 4.90 2.46
CA GLY A 142 -1.11 6.07 1.67
C GLY A 142 -0.42 6.05 0.31
N PHE A 143 0.86 5.71 0.25
CA PHE A 143 1.55 5.53 -1.04
C PHE A 143 0.94 4.39 -1.86
N VAL A 144 0.68 3.23 -1.25
CA VAL A 144 0.09 2.08 -1.96
C VAL A 144 -1.26 2.44 -2.59
N ILE A 145 -2.15 3.12 -1.87
CA ILE A 145 -3.45 3.58 -2.39
C ILE A 145 -3.23 4.59 -3.51
N ASN A 146 -2.28 5.52 -3.35
CA ASN A 146 -2.07 6.61 -4.29
C ASN A 146 -1.41 6.22 -5.60
N ILE A 147 -0.84 5.02 -5.72
CA ILE A 147 -0.38 4.47 -7.01
C ILE A 147 -1.49 4.49 -8.07
N ARG A 148 -2.76 4.39 -7.66
CA ARG A 148 -3.91 4.50 -8.57
C ARG A 148 -4.01 5.87 -9.26
N PHE A 149 -3.66 6.94 -8.56
CA PHE A 149 -3.83 8.33 -9.01
C PHE A 149 -2.59 8.87 -9.73
N LEU A 150 -1.55 8.04 -9.90
CA LEU A 150 -0.41 8.40 -10.71
C LEU A 150 -0.86 8.64 -12.15
N GLU A 151 -0.54 9.84 -12.63
CA GLU A 151 -0.74 10.21 -14.02
C GLU A 151 0.09 9.29 -14.93
N PRO A 152 -0.36 9.07 -16.18
CA PRO A 152 0.38 8.22 -17.08
C PRO A 152 1.78 8.79 -17.32
N PHE A 153 2.79 8.01 -16.97
CA PHE A 153 4.18 8.34 -17.28
C PHE A 153 4.65 7.41 -18.40
N ASP A 154 4.96 8.02 -19.54
CA ASP A 154 5.66 7.36 -20.64
C ASP A 154 7.14 7.28 -20.28
N ALA A 155 7.54 6.18 -19.63
CA ALA A 155 8.94 5.95 -19.27
C ALA A 155 9.81 5.60 -20.49
N SER A 156 9.20 5.03 -21.53
CA SER A 156 9.81 4.66 -22.82
C SER A 156 8.70 4.25 -23.80
N GLU A 157 9.00 4.13 -25.10
CA GLU A 157 8.05 3.60 -26.10
C GLU A 157 7.48 2.22 -25.73
N LEU A 158 8.18 1.48 -24.86
CA LEU A 158 7.83 0.14 -24.42
C LEU A 158 6.93 0.10 -23.18
N LEU A 159 6.95 1.12 -22.31
CA LEU A 159 6.29 1.08 -21.00
C LEU A 159 5.32 2.26 -20.80
N TYR A 160 4.03 1.93 -20.79
CA TYR A 160 2.91 2.84 -20.57
C TYR A 160 2.25 2.53 -19.22
N PHE A 161 2.66 3.25 -18.17
CA PHE A 161 2.01 3.13 -16.86
C PHE A 161 0.75 3.99 -16.81
N ARG A 162 -0.33 3.47 -16.22
CA ARG A 162 -1.56 4.21 -15.95
C ARG A 162 -2.03 3.82 -14.56
N GLY A 163 -2.22 4.77 -13.65
CA GLY A 163 -2.25 4.49 -12.21
C GLY A 163 -3.13 3.32 -11.77
N GLY A 164 -4.38 3.21 -12.25
CA GLY A 164 -5.26 2.07 -11.93
C GLY A 164 -4.72 0.70 -12.38
N ARG A 165 -4.09 0.63 -13.55
CA ARG A 165 -3.44 -0.60 -14.05
C ARG A 165 -2.16 -0.91 -13.28
N SER A 166 -1.39 0.13 -12.93
CA SER A 166 -0.18 -0.01 -12.10
C SER A 166 -0.51 -0.60 -10.72
N PHE A 167 -1.62 -0.16 -10.11
CA PHE A 167 -2.11 -0.74 -8.85
C PHE A 167 -2.48 -2.22 -9.02
N ALA A 168 -3.25 -2.58 -10.06
CA ALA A 168 -3.61 -3.97 -10.35
C ALA A 168 -2.38 -4.87 -10.62
N TYR A 169 -1.39 -4.32 -11.33
CA TYR A 169 -0.13 -4.98 -11.62
C TYR A 169 0.65 -5.31 -10.34
N LEU A 170 0.86 -4.32 -9.47
CA LEU A 170 1.55 -4.53 -8.20
C LEU A 170 0.79 -5.51 -7.30
N TYR A 171 -0.53 -5.39 -7.22
CA TYR A 171 -1.36 -6.32 -6.48
C TYR A 171 -1.20 -7.76 -6.98
N THR A 172 -1.17 -7.96 -8.29
CA THR A 172 -0.99 -9.29 -8.90
C THR A 172 0.36 -9.90 -8.53
N ILE A 173 1.44 -9.11 -8.57
CA ILE A 173 2.79 -9.58 -8.21
C ILE A 173 2.83 -9.99 -6.74
N VAL A 174 2.34 -9.13 -5.83
CA VAL A 174 2.37 -9.41 -4.39
C VAL A 174 1.51 -10.62 -4.05
N ALA A 175 0.29 -10.69 -4.60
CA ALA A 175 -0.61 -11.81 -4.39
C ALA A 175 -0.04 -13.14 -4.91
N ALA A 176 0.59 -13.13 -6.10
CA ALA A 176 1.26 -14.31 -6.65
C ALA A 176 2.46 -14.71 -5.78
N THR A 177 3.32 -13.77 -5.41
CA THR A 177 4.50 -14.01 -4.59
C THR A 177 4.13 -14.71 -3.28
N ASP A 178 3.17 -14.15 -2.53
CA ASP A 178 2.74 -14.70 -1.24
C ASP A 178 2.05 -16.07 -1.39
N SER A 179 1.23 -16.24 -2.43
CA SER A 179 0.52 -17.50 -2.67
C SER A 179 1.49 -18.64 -2.99
N PHE A 180 2.40 -18.44 -3.93
CA PHE A 180 3.36 -19.45 -4.32
C PHE A 180 4.40 -19.71 -3.23
N ALA A 181 4.83 -18.67 -2.50
CA ALA A 181 5.68 -18.86 -1.33
C ALA A 181 5.00 -19.71 -0.25
N PHE A 182 3.70 -19.52 -0.03
CA PHE A 182 2.92 -20.33 0.90
C PHE A 182 2.76 -21.78 0.41
N PHE A 183 2.31 -22.00 -0.83
CA PHE A 183 2.03 -23.35 -1.34
C PHE A 183 3.31 -24.19 -1.49
N ILE A 184 4.36 -23.63 -2.07
CA ILE A 184 5.62 -24.36 -2.28
C ILE A 184 6.40 -24.43 -0.98
N GLY A 185 6.45 -23.34 -0.21
CA GLY A 185 7.16 -23.30 1.07
C GLY A 185 6.57 -24.25 2.12
N SER A 186 5.25 -24.45 2.13
CA SER A 186 4.60 -25.39 3.07
C SER A 186 4.74 -26.85 2.65
N ARG A 187 4.79 -27.16 1.35
CA ARG A 187 4.85 -28.54 0.84
C ARG A 187 6.28 -29.06 0.62
N PHE A 188 7.20 -28.20 0.21
CA PHE A 188 8.55 -28.57 -0.20
C PHE A 188 9.65 -27.87 0.58
N GLY A 189 9.31 -26.94 1.49
CA GLY A 189 10.30 -26.18 2.23
C GLY A 189 11.07 -27.03 3.25
N ARG A 190 12.39 -27.08 3.10
CA ARG A 190 13.30 -27.81 4.00
C ARG A 190 14.14 -26.85 4.83
N HIS A 191 14.59 -25.75 4.22
CA HIS A 191 15.45 -24.78 4.88
C HIS A 191 14.64 -23.62 5.44
N LYS A 192 14.72 -23.39 6.75
CA LYS A 192 14.06 -22.25 7.40
C LYS A 192 14.77 -20.96 7.03
N LEU A 193 13.99 -19.95 6.65
CA LEU A 193 14.54 -18.65 6.25
C LEU A 193 14.95 -17.83 7.47
N CYS A 194 14.10 -17.77 8.50
CA CYS A 194 14.38 -17.05 9.73
C CYS A 194 13.64 -17.74 10.89
N PRO A 195 14.25 -18.75 11.53
CA PRO A 195 13.56 -19.60 12.50
C PRO A 195 13.12 -18.87 13.77
N GLU A 196 13.88 -17.86 14.22
CA GLU A 196 13.59 -17.12 15.45
C GLU A 196 12.41 -16.14 15.30
N ILE A 197 12.28 -15.48 14.14
CA ILE A 197 11.24 -14.48 13.90
C ILE A 197 10.01 -15.10 13.23
N SER A 198 10.21 -16.05 12.31
CA SER A 198 9.14 -16.66 11.51
C SER A 198 9.41 -18.14 11.20
N PRO A 199 9.06 -19.06 12.14
CA PRO A 199 9.43 -20.47 12.06
C PRO A 199 8.79 -21.24 10.88
N LYS A 200 7.80 -20.63 10.22
CA LYS A 200 7.09 -21.24 9.09
C LYS A 200 7.62 -20.80 7.71
N LYS A 201 8.47 -19.76 7.63
CA LYS A 201 9.03 -19.30 6.36
C LYS A 201 10.23 -20.16 5.96
N THR A 202 10.30 -20.51 4.67
CA THR A 202 11.33 -21.37 4.10
C THR A 202 12.02 -20.68 2.93
N VAL A 203 13.29 -21.02 2.69
CA VAL A 203 14.09 -20.46 1.58
C VAL A 203 13.50 -20.88 0.24
N GLU A 204 13.09 -22.14 0.12
CA GLU A 204 12.47 -22.66 -1.11
C GLU A 204 11.13 -21.96 -1.40
N GLY A 205 10.36 -21.64 -0.34
CA GLY A 205 9.16 -20.82 -0.48
C GLY A 205 9.49 -19.42 -0.98
N ALA A 206 10.53 -18.77 -0.45
CA ALA A 206 10.93 -17.44 -0.89
C ALA A 206 11.38 -17.42 -2.36
N VAL A 207 12.18 -18.40 -2.79
CA VAL A 207 12.63 -18.53 -4.19
C VAL A 207 11.45 -18.82 -5.11
N ALA A 208 10.53 -19.69 -4.71
CA ALA A 208 9.31 -19.97 -5.46
C ALA A 208 8.41 -18.75 -5.61
N GLY A 209 8.24 -17.98 -4.53
CA GLY A 209 7.53 -16.70 -4.55
C GLY A 209 8.16 -15.70 -5.49
N LEU A 210 9.50 -15.56 -5.47
CA LEU A 210 10.23 -14.69 -6.39
C LEU A 210 9.97 -15.06 -7.85
N ILE A 211 10.15 -16.34 -8.21
CA ILE A 211 9.94 -16.83 -9.58
C ILE A 211 8.50 -16.60 -10.03
N ALA A 212 7.53 -16.96 -9.18
CA ALA A 212 6.11 -16.75 -9.49
C ALA A 212 5.78 -15.26 -9.63
N GLY A 213 6.23 -14.41 -8.71
CA GLY A 213 6.03 -12.97 -8.76
C GLY A 213 6.57 -12.36 -10.06
N SER A 214 7.78 -12.77 -10.48
CA SER A 214 8.36 -12.34 -11.76
C SER A 214 7.54 -12.81 -12.96
N LEU A 215 7.16 -14.09 -13.02
CA LEU A 215 6.37 -14.64 -14.14
C LEU A 215 4.98 -14.00 -14.24
N PHE A 216 4.27 -13.87 -13.11
CA PHE A 216 2.98 -13.21 -13.07
C PHE A 216 3.07 -11.71 -13.33
N GLY A 217 4.16 -11.07 -12.91
CA GLY A 217 4.45 -9.68 -13.27
C GLY A 217 4.57 -9.52 -14.78
N VAL A 218 5.40 -10.33 -15.44
CA VAL A 218 5.51 -10.33 -16.91
C VAL A 218 4.15 -10.58 -17.57
N ALA A 219 3.40 -11.59 -17.12
CA ALA A 219 2.06 -11.85 -17.66
C ALA A 219 1.09 -10.66 -17.47
N ALA A 220 1.11 -10.05 -16.28
CA ALA A 220 0.27 -8.90 -15.95
C ALA A 220 0.65 -7.64 -16.74
N SER A 221 1.92 -7.44 -17.09
CA SER A 221 2.36 -6.29 -17.89
C SER A 221 1.76 -6.33 -19.29
N PHE A 222 1.67 -7.51 -19.90
CA PHE A 222 0.97 -7.72 -21.17
C PHE A 222 -0.55 -7.64 -21.03
N LEU A 223 -1.12 -8.31 -20.02
CA LEU A 223 -2.57 -8.35 -19.79
C LEU A 223 -3.16 -6.95 -19.55
N PHE A 224 -2.49 -6.13 -18.73
CA PHE A 224 -2.93 -4.77 -18.43
C PHE A 224 -2.44 -3.74 -19.46
N LYS A 225 -1.78 -4.18 -20.55
CA LYS A 225 -1.22 -3.30 -21.59
C LYS A 225 -0.32 -2.21 -21.00
N ILE A 226 0.48 -2.58 -19.99
CA ILE A 226 1.54 -1.74 -19.42
C ILE A 226 2.75 -1.79 -20.36
N ALA A 227 3.09 -2.98 -20.87
CA ALA A 227 4.04 -3.09 -21.97
C ALA A 227 3.29 -2.88 -23.30
N ARG A 228 3.73 -1.90 -24.10
CA ARG A 228 3.30 -1.75 -25.50
C ARG A 228 4.41 -2.28 -26.41
N PRO A 229 4.24 -3.45 -27.04
CA PRO A 229 5.17 -3.93 -28.05
C PRO A 229 4.88 -3.21 -29.38
N THR A 230 5.06 -1.88 -29.42
CA THR A 230 4.96 -1.06 -30.65
C THR A 230 6.35 -0.68 -31.18
N GLY A 231 7.33 -1.56 -30.95
CA GLY A 231 8.63 -1.57 -31.63
C GLY A 231 9.01 -2.95 -32.17
N THR A 232 8.12 -3.95 -32.10
CA THR A 232 8.33 -5.30 -32.66
C THR A 232 7.51 -5.56 -33.91
N SER A 233 7.26 -4.51 -34.72
CA SER A 233 6.58 -4.62 -36.00
C SER A 233 7.52 -4.85 -37.18
N GLU A 234 8.76 -5.31 -36.95
CA GLU A 234 9.62 -5.91 -37.97
C GLU A 234 10.50 -6.97 -37.31
N THR A 235 10.07 -8.25 -37.36
CA THR A 235 10.84 -9.52 -37.22
C THR A 235 9.96 -10.66 -36.69
N VAL A 236 8.70 -10.74 -37.15
CA VAL A 236 8.06 -12.05 -37.28
C VAL A 236 8.09 -12.36 -38.78
N VAL A 237 9.12 -13.12 -39.16
CA VAL A 237 9.18 -13.86 -40.42
C VAL A 237 7.94 -14.73 -40.50
N ILE A 238 7.02 -14.44 -41.43
CA ILE A 238 6.61 -15.29 -42.56
C ILE A 238 6.09 -14.37 -43.67
#